data_AF-A0A0A1Q4S9-F1
#
_entry.id   AF-A0A0A1Q4S9-F1
#
_cell.length_a   1.000
_cell.length_b   1.000
_cell.length_c   1.000
_cell.angle_alpha   90.00
_cell.angle_beta   90.00
_cell.angle_gamma   90.00
#
_symmetry.space_group_name_H-M   'P 1'
#
loop_
_entity.id
_entity.type
_entity.pdbx_description
1 polymer ?
#
loop_
_entity_poly.entity_id
_entity_poly.type
_entity_poly.pdbx_seq_one_letter_code
_entity_poly.pdbx_strand_id
1 'polypeptide(L)' 'MALIECTHGPSTNHVNGTTYSFEIDEHGRYVAEVPSIADQAVLCSVQYFRLAGEPPPKRGRPPGKGKGEADAKGKAEG' A
#
# COMPACT_ATOMS: atom_id res chain seq x y z
N MET A 1 2.56 18.73 3.76
CA MET A 1 2.30 17.83 2.61
C MET A 1 1.42 16.71 3.12
N ALA A 2 0.40 16.31 2.35
CA ALA A 2 -0.54 15.27 2.77
C ALA A 2 -0.25 13.97 2.00
N LEU A 3 -0.41 12.85 2.70
CA LEU A 3 -0.34 11.52 2.11
C LEU A 3 -1.78 11.06 1.84
N ILE A 4 -2.08 10.68 0.60
CA ILE A 4 -3.40 10.15 0.23
C ILE A 4 -3.25 8.66 -0.05
N GLU A 5 -4.16 7.86 0.51
CA GLU A 5 -4.28 6.42 0.28
C GLU A 5 -5.36 6.13 -0.76
N CYS A 6 -5.05 5.27 -1.72
CA CYS A 6 -5.97 4.62 -2.64
C CYS A 6 -6.38 3.25 -2.08
N THR A 7 -7.66 3.08 -1.74
CA THR A 7 -8.16 1.81 -1.18
C THR A 7 -8.51 0.78 -2.26
N HIS A 8 -8.52 1.18 -3.54
CA HIS A 8 -8.88 0.31 -4.66
C HIS A 8 -7.68 -0.50 -5.19
N GLY A 9 -6.45 -0.08 -4.91
CA GLY A 9 -5.25 -0.75 -5.40
C GLY A 9 -4.22 0.21 -6.02
N PRO A 10 -3.24 -0.32 -6.76
CA PRO A 10 -2.27 0.48 -7.47
C PRO A 10 -2.97 1.29 -8.55
N SER A 11 -2.71 2.59 -8.58
CA SER A 11 -3.38 3.50 -9.52
C SER A 11 -2.47 4.68 -9.86
N THR A 12 -2.64 5.20 -11.07
CA THR A 12 -2.13 6.51 -11.46
C THR A 12 -3.31 7.43 -11.73
N ASN A 13 -3.31 8.63 -11.16
CA ASN A 13 -4.35 9.63 -11.36
C ASN A 13 -3.75 10.96 -11.86
N HIS A 14 -4.46 11.60 -12.77
CA HIS A 14 -4.11 12.92 -13.28
C HIS A 14 -5.09 13.95 -12.75
N VAL A 15 -4.59 14.93 -11.98
CA VAL A 15 -5.38 15.99 -11.37
C VAL A 15 -4.69 17.32 -11.62
N ASN A 16 -5.42 18.28 -12.21
CA ASN A 16 -4.91 19.63 -12.50
C ASN A 16 -3.54 19.66 -13.22
N GLY A 17 -3.31 18.72 -14.14
CA GLY A 17 -2.06 18.60 -14.88
C GLY A 17 -0.91 17.93 -14.12
N THR A 18 -1.12 17.54 -12.86
CA THR A 18 -0.16 16.76 -12.07
C THR A 18 -0.52 15.28 -12.08
N THR A 19 0.49 14.43 -12.21
CA THR A 19 0.34 12.97 -12.17
C THR A 19 0.70 12.46 -10.78
N TYR A 20 -0.23 11.76 -10.14
CA TYR A 20 -0.03 11.08 -8.87
C TYR A 20 -0.03 9.57 -9.07
N SER A 21 1.07 8.92 -8.71
CA SER A 21 1.19 7.46 -8.71
C SER A 21 1.04 6.94 -7.28
N PHE A 22 0.04 6.11 -7.05
CA PHE A 22 -0.25 5.49 -5.76
C PHE A 22 0.46 4.14 -5.67
N GLU A 23 1.60 4.14 -4.96
CA GLU A 23 2.48 2.99 -4.82
C GLU A 23 2.39 2.39 -3.42
N ILE A 24 2.80 1.13 -3.27
CA ILE A 24 2.71 0.42 -2.00
C ILE A 24 3.76 0.96 -1.00
N ASP A 25 3.31 1.40 0.19
CA ASP A 25 4.19 1.77 1.30
C ASP A 25 4.66 0.56 2.11
N GLU A 26 5.53 0.80 3.09
CA GLU A 26 6.02 -0.23 4.03
C GLU A 26 4.91 -0.91 4.84
N HIS A 27 3.70 -0.34 4.87
CA HIS A 27 2.52 -0.85 5.58
C HIS A 27 1.54 -1.57 4.65
N GLY A 28 1.86 -1.68 3.36
CA GLY A 28 1.02 -2.34 2.36
C GLY A 28 -0.14 -1.49 1.85
N ARG A 29 -0.10 -0.16 2.05
CA ARG A 29 -1.11 0.79 1.56
C ARG A 29 -0.66 1.40 0.24
N TYR A 30 -1.57 1.63 -0.69
CA TYR A 30 -1.26 2.36 -1.93
C TYR A 30 -1.37 3.84 -1.67
N VAL A 31 -0.25 4.56 -1.62
CA VAL A 31 -0.20 5.96 -1.20
C VAL A 31 0.54 6.84 -2.20
N ALA A 32 0.18 8.13 -2.22
CA ALA A 32 0.87 9.16 -2.98
C ALA A 32 0.98 10.45 -2.14
N GLU A 33 2.10 11.17 -2.29
CA GLU A 33 2.25 12.49 -1.72
C GLU A 33 1.56 13.54 -2.60
N VAL A 34 0.65 14.30 -2.00
CA VAL A 34 -0.15 15.30 -2.70
C VAL A 34 0.06 16.66 -2.02
N PRO A 35 0.98 17.51 -2.51
CA PRO A 35 1.32 18.76 -1.83
C PRO A 35 0.24 19.84 -1.99
N SER A 36 -0.54 19.80 -3.08
CA SER A 36 -1.59 20.78 -3.39
C SER A 36 -2.88 20.47 -2.64
N ILE A 37 -3.39 21.44 -1.87
CA ILE A 37 -4.67 21.31 -1.14
C ILE A 37 -5.84 21.14 -2.11
N ALA A 38 -5.78 21.79 -3.28
CA ALA A 38 -6.81 21.65 -4.30
C ALA A 38 -6.86 20.21 -4.84
N ASP A 39 -5.69 19.62 -5.12
CA ASP A 39 -5.62 18.26 -5.65
C ASP A 39 -6.01 17.23 -4.58
N GLN A 40 -5.69 17.50 -3.32
CA GLN A 40 -6.16 16.70 -2.19
C GLN A 40 -7.70 16.68 -2.12
N ALA A 41 -8.34 17.85 -2.26
CA ALA A 41 -9.80 17.95 -2.22
C ALA A 41 -10.46 17.21 -3.39
N VAL A 42 -9.88 17.30 -4.60
CA VAL A 42 -10.37 16.56 -5.77
C VAL A 42 -10.26 15.05 -5.55
N LEU A 43 -9.09 14.56 -5.14
CA LEU A 43 -8.89 13.13 -4.91
C LEU A 43 -9.84 12.62 -3.82
N CYS A 44 -9.87 13.25 -2.65
CA CYS A 44 -10.73 12.85 -1.53
C CYS A 44 -12.24 13.01 -1.78
N SER A 45 -12.65 13.64 -2.89
CA SER A 45 -14.07 13.65 -3.32
C SER A 45 -14.50 12.31 -3.94
N VAL A 46 -13.55 11.47 -4.35
CA VAL A 46 -13.78 10.15 -4.92
C VAL A 46 -13.73 9.10 -3.81
N GLN A 47 -14.67 8.15 -3.84
CA GLN A 47 -14.88 7.16 -2.77
C GLN A 47 -13.65 6.30 -2.42
N TYR A 48 -12.69 6.17 -3.33
CA TYR A 48 -11.51 5.31 -3.18
C TYR A 48 -10.26 6.03 -2.67
N PHE A 49 -10.29 7.35 -2.50
CA PHE A 49 -9.16 8.11 -1.96
C PHE A 49 -9.49 8.67 -0.59
N ARG A 50 -8.55 8.54 0.34
CA ARG A 50 -8.66 9.10 1.70
C ARG A 50 -7.34 9.66 2.16
N LEU A 51 -7.37 10.61 3.08
CA LEU A 51 -6.18 11.01 3.81
C LEU A 51 -5.62 9.78 4.54
N ALA A 52 -4.37 9.43 4.23
CA ALA A 52 -3.64 8.42 4.96
C ALA A 52 -3.38 8.99 6.36
N GLY A 53 -4.17 8.54 7.34
CA GLY A 53 -3.90 8.84 8.75
C GLY A 53 -2.57 8.23 9.23
N GLU A 54 -2.32 8.35 10.53
CA GLU A 54 -1.16 7.69 11.16
C GLU A 54 -1.14 6.21 10.75
N PRO A 55 -0.01 5.69 10.24
CA PRO A 55 0.04 4.33 9.75
C PRO A 55 -0.42 3.39 10.86
N PRO A 56 -1.31 2.42 10.58
CA PRO A 56 -1.62 1.40 11.57
C PRO A 56 -0.31 0.73 11.99
N PRO A 57 -0.14 0.37 13.28
CA PRO A 57 1.07 -0.32 13.74
C PRO A 57 1.31 -1.49 12.79
N LYS A 58 2.55 -1.63 12.30
CA LYS A 58 2.95 -2.66 11.32
C LYS A 58 2.28 -3.96 11.73
N ARG A 59 1.21 -4.38 11.02
CA ARG A 59 0.62 -5.68 11.28
C ARG A 59 1.71 -6.65 10.88
N GLY A 60 2.35 -7.27 11.87
CA GLY A 60 3.30 -8.34 11.63
C GLY A 60 2.69 -9.24 10.57
N ARG A 61 3.42 -9.42 9.47
CA ARG A 61 3.08 -10.25 8.31
C ARG A 61 2.07 -11.35 8.74
N PRO A 62 0.85 -11.41 8.19
CA PRO A 62 0.01 -12.58 8.43
C PRO A 62 0.80 -13.81 7.95
N PRO A 63 1.03 -14.84 8.79
CA PRO A 63 1.69 -16.06 8.35
C PRO A 63 0.71 -16.78 7.42
N GLY A 64 0.95 -16.73 6.11
CA GLY A 64 -0.03 -17.29 5.18
C GLY A 64 0.27 -17.15 3.70
N LYS A 65 1.47 -17.54 3.25
CA LYS A 65 1.61 -18.11 1.90
C LYS A 65 2.35 -19.44 2.04
N GLY A 66 1.58 -20.47 2.41
CA GLY A 66 2.03 -21.85 2.32
C GLY A 66 2.27 -22.21 0.85
N LYS A 67 3.55 -22.34 0.50
CA LYS A 67 4.07 -23.42 -0.35
C LYS A 67 5.59 -23.46 -0.18
N GLY A 68 6.01 -24.08 0.91
CA GLY A 68 7.38 -24.48 1.19
C GLY A 68 7.31 -25.83 1.89
N GLU A 69 6.80 -26.83 1.17
CA GLU A 69 6.81 -28.22 1.61
C GLU A 69 7.89 -28.93 0.80
N ALA A 70 9.04 -29.18 1.45
CA ALA A 70 9.87 -30.36 1.32
C ALA A 70 11.12 -30.23 2.22
N ASP A 71 10.91 -30.28 3.54
CA ASP A 71 11.92 -30.80 4.46
C ASP A 71 11.73 -32.32 4.52
N ALA A 72 12.46 -33.06 3.69
CA ALA A 72 12.63 -34.50 3.86
C ALA A 72 13.99 -34.76 4.53
N LYS A 73 13.96 -34.78 5.86
CA LYS A 73 15.04 -35.21 6.74
C LYS A 73 15.20 -36.73 6.65
N GLY A 74 16.36 -37.19 6.19
CA GLY A 74 16.83 -38.57 6.37
C GLY A 74 18.17 -38.56 7.11
N LYS A 75 18.16 -38.90 8.40
CA LYS A 75 19.36 -39.29 9.17
C LYS A 75 19.82 -40.68 8.71
N ALA A 76 21.13 -40.96 8.73
CA ALA A 76 21.77 -41.95 9.61
C ALA A 76 23.20 -42.29 9.15
N GLU A 77 24.08 -42.48 10.15
CA GLU A 77 25.44 -43.00 10.08
C GLU A 77 25.50 -44.46 9.58
N GLY A 78 26.67 -44.84 9.06
CA GLY A 78 27.06 -46.19 8.66
C GLY A 78 28.39 -46.18 7.92
#